data_AF-A0A1K1Q513-F1
#
_entry.id   AF-A0A1K1Q513-F1
#
_cell.length_a   1.000
_cell.length_b   1.000
_cell.length_c   1.000
_cell.angle_alpha   90.00
_cell.angle_beta   90.00
_cell.angle_gamma   90.00
#
_symmetry.space_group_name_H-M   'P 1'
#
loop_
_entity.id
_entity.type
_entity.pdbx_description
1 polymer ?
#
loop_
_entity_poly.entity_id
_entity_poly.type
_entity_poly.pdbx_seq_one_letter_code
_entity_poly.pdbx_strand_id
1 'polypeptide(L)'
;MTFTQKKELITQITELLEQLIEVEPVAPATTPEPSVDKTLEMLTVKECAALVDGLSEHTVRQLCAQDKVAHVRAGAGRNVKILVSKVSLLKYLGIAG
;
A
#
# COMPACT_ATOMS: atom_id res chain seq x y z
N MET A 1 -32.35 -17.09 31.32
CA MET A 1 -31.72 -15.80 30.98
C MET A 1 -32.62 -15.06 30.00
N THR A 2 -33.14 -13.90 30.39
CA THR A 2 -33.98 -13.07 29.52
C THR A 2 -33.13 -12.32 28.50
N PHE A 3 -33.73 -11.89 27.39
CA PHE A 3 -33.02 -11.13 26.36
C PHE A 3 -32.42 -9.82 26.89
N THR A 4 -33.09 -9.20 27.86
CA THR A 4 -32.60 -8.04 28.62
C THR A 4 -31.33 -8.35 29.40
N GLN A 5 -31.30 -9.46 30.16
CA GLN A 5 -30.11 -9.88 30.90
C GLN A 5 -28.91 -10.15 29.98
N LYS A 6 -29.16 -10.73 28.79
CA LYS A 6 -28.09 -10.96 27.80
C LYS A 6 -27.54 -9.66 27.22
N LYS A 7 -28.40 -8.68 26.92
CA LYS A 7 -27.97 -7.35 26.45
C LYS A 7 -27.14 -6.63 27.49
N GLU A 8 -27.56 -6.68 28.74
CA GLU A 8 -26.89 -6.02 29.85
C GLU A 8 -25.49 -6.61 30.10
N LEU A 9 -25.37 -7.94 30.01
CA LEU A 9 -24.07 -8.61 30.05
C LEU A 9 -23.16 -8.21 28.89
N ILE A 10 -23.69 -8.07 27.66
CA ILE A 10 -22.90 -7.64 26.50
C ILE A 10 -22.36 -6.24 26.71
N THR A 11 -23.20 -5.29 27.17
CA THR A 11 -22.77 -3.92 27.44
C THR A 11 -21.69 -3.84 28.52
N GLN A 12 -21.81 -4.63 29.59
CA GLN A 12 -20.80 -4.67 30.64
C GLN A 12 -19.47 -5.24 30.13
N ILE A 13 -19.51 -6.26 29.25
CA ILE A 13 -18.29 -6.84 28.67
C ILE A 13 -17.61 -5.85 27.71
N THR A 14 -18.35 -5.12 26.90
CA THR A 14 -17.77 -4.14 25.96
C THR A 14 -17.08 -2.99 26.69
N GLU A 15 -17.67 -2.51 27.78
CA GLU A 15 -17.12 -1.41 28.58
C GLU A 15 -15.81 -1.81 29.29
N LEU A 16 -15.72 -3.06 29.76
CA LEU A 16 -14.47 -3.62 30.30
C LEU A 16 -13.39 -3.81 29.23
N LEU A 17 -13.76 -4.21 28.02
CA LEU A 17 -12.82 -4.34 26.90
C LEU A 17 -12.26 -2.98 26.48
N GLU A 18 -13.08 -1.93 26.45
CA GLU A 18 -12.63 -0.56 26.14
C GLU A 18 -11.63 -0.03 27.18
N GLN A 19 -11.83 -0.34 28.47
CA GLN A 19 -10.90 0.06 29.54
C GLN A 19 -9.55 -0.67 29.48
N LEU A 20 -9.51 -1.90 28.96
CA LEU A 20 -8.28 -2.68 28.82
C LEU A 20 -7.51 -2.35 27.53
N ILE A 21 -8.14 -1.66 26.59
CA ILE A 21 -7.47 -1.16 25.39
C ILE A 21 -6.84 0.19 25.76
N GLU A 22 -5.60 0.15 26.28
CA GLU A 22 -4.71 1.32 26.25
C GLU A 22 -4.51 1.74 24.79
N VAL A 23 -5.23 2.78 24.37
CA VAL A 23 -5.09 3.37 23.04
C VAL A 23 -3.78 4.17 23.03
N GLU A 24 -2.66 3.51 22.73
CA GLU A 24 -1.67 4.17 21.87
C GLU A 24 -2.40 4.59 20.59
N PRO A 25 -2.19 5.81 20.07
CA PRO A 25 -2.78 6.22 18.80
C PRO A 25 -2.07 5.47 17.67
N VAL A 26 -2.37 4.19 17.53
CA VAL A 26 -2.09 3.42 16.33
C VAL A 26 -3.00 3.99 15.27
N ALA A 27 -2.37 4.72 14.35
CA ALA A 27 -2.99 5.29 13.17
C ALA A 27 -3.98 4.29 12.54
N PRO A 28 -5.21 4.70 12.20
CA PRO A 28 -6.24 3.78 11.76
C PRO A 28 -5.83 3.11 10.46
N ALA A 29 -5.65 1.80 10.52
CA ALA A 29 -5.69 0.94 9.37
C ALA A 29 -7.16 0.63 9.05
N THR A 30 -7.78 1.44 8.18
CA THR A 30 -9.03 1.07 7.52
C THR A 30 -9.05 1.63 6.10
N THR A 31 -9.05 0.70 5.13
CA THR A 31 -9.67 0.81 3.79
C THR A 31 -9.05 1.80 2.80
N PRO A 32 -8.78 1.37 1.54
CA PRO A 32 -8.22 2.24 0.50
C PRO A 32 -9.13 3.43 0.25
N GLU A 33 -8.71 4.60 0.71
CA GLU A 33 -9.23 5.86 0.19
C GLU A 33 -8.85 5.92 -1.30
N PRO A 34 -9.80 5.95 -2.25
CA PRO A 34 -9.49 6.51 -3.55
C PRO A 34 -9.35 8.00 -3.30
N SER A 35 -8.12 8.44 -2.98
CA SER A 35 -7.74 9.83 -3.19
C SER A 35 -7.71 10.05 -4.71
N VAL A 36 -8.92 10.27 -5.22
CA VAL A 36 -9.16 11.05 -6.43
C VAL A 36 -8.28 12.30 -6.29
N ASP A 37 -7.45 12.56 -7.29
CA ASP A 37 -6.57 13.74 -7.43
C ASP A 37 -5.09 13.64 -7.01
N LYS A 38 -4.54 12.45 -6.79
CA LYS A 38 -3.10 12.25 -7.07
C LYS A 38 -2.97 11.56 -8.40
N THR A 39 -2.60 12.31 -9.44
CA THR A 39 -2.27 11.77 -10.77
C THR A 39 -1.30 10.61 -10.58
N LEU A 40 -1.81 9.39 -10.73
CA LEU A 40 -1.05 8.17 -10.48
C LEU A 40 -0.12 7.99 -11.68
N GLU A 41 1.05 8.62 -11.60
CA GLU A 41 2.06 8.62 -12.65
C GLU A 41 2.70 7.23 -12.75
N MET A 42 2.30 6.51 -13.80
CA MET A 42 2.87 5.23 -14.18
C MET A 42 3.96 5.46 -15.22
N LEU A 43 5.18 5.02 -14.90
CA LEU A 43 6.35 5.16 -15.76
C LEU A 43 6.71 3.81 -16.38
N THR A 44 7.14 3.82 -17.63
CA THR A 44 7.78 2.66 -18.25
C THR A 44 9.17 2.45 -17.66
N VAL A 45 9.72 1.24 -17.87
CA VAL A 45 11.09 0.89 -17.45
C VAL A 45 12.13 1.90 -17.93
N LYS A 46 11.99 2.42 -19.16
CA LYS A 46 12.92 3.40 -19.75
C LYS A 46 12.84 4.75 -19.06
N GLU A 47 11.62 5.20 -18.77
CA GLU A 47 11.39 6.46 -18.07
C GLU A 47 11.86 6.36 -16.62
N CYS A 48 11.68 5.20 -15.96
CA CYS A 48 12.22 4.95 -14.63
C CYS A 48 13.75 5.05 -14.58
N ALA A 49 14.42 4.46 -15.57
CA ALA A 49 15.88 4.52 -15.69
C ALA A 49 16.37 5.94 -16.00
N ALA A 50 15.61 6.72 -16.78
CA ALA A 50 15.93 8.12 -17.07
C ALA A 50 15.63 9.07 -15.90
N LEU A 51 14.75 8.67 -14.97
CA LEU A 51 14.33 9.51 -13.84
C LEU A 51 15.38 9.53 -12.71
N VAL A 52 16.15 8.45 -12.57
CA VAL A 52 17.13 8.29 -11.49
C VAL A 52 18.49 8.03 -12.12
N ASP A 53 19.39 9.01 -12.03
CA ASP A 53 20.75 8.87 -12.51
C ASP A 53 21.46 7.68 -11.85
N GLY A 54 21.99 6.78 -12.68
CA GLY A 54 22.65 5.54 -12.24
C GLY A 54 21.74 4.32 -12.14
N LEU A 55 20.43 4.45 -12.38
CA LEU A 55 19.50 3.32 -12.40
C LEU A 55 19.41 2.71 -13.82
N SER A 56 19.86 1.47 -13.99
CA SER A 56 19.76 0.79 -15.29
C SER A 56 18.36 0.21 -15.55
N GLU A 57 17.95 0.11 -16.82
CA GLU A 57 16.72 -0.59 -17.20
C GLU A 57 16.66 -2.03 -16.66
N HIS A 58 17.81 -2.71 -16.61
CA HIS A 58 17.91 -4.07 -16.11
C HIS A 58 17.62 -4.15 -14.61
N THR A 59 18.14 -3.20 -13.84
CA THR A 59 17.89 -3.09 -12.40
C THR A 59 16.41 -2.85 -12.13
N VAL A 60 15.76 -1.96 -12.87
CA VAL A 60 14.31 -1.71 -12.75
C VAL A 60 13.51 -3.00 -13.01
N ARG A 61 13.88 -3.77 -14.03
CA ARG A 61 13.22 -5.07 -14.31
C ARG A 61 13.42 -6.07 -13.18
N GLN A 62 14.61 -6.13 -12.59
CA GLN A 62 14.87 -6.98 -11.43
C GLN A 62 14.05 -6.55 -10.21
N LEU A 63 13.92 -5.25 -9.96
CA LEU A 63 13.10 -4.73 -8.87
C LEU A 63 11.62 -5.09 -9.03
N CYS A 64 11.10 -5.05 -10.27
CA CYS A 64 9.75 -5.53 -10.57
C CYS A 64 9.64 -7.04 -10.39
N ALA A 65 10.62 -7.82 -10.85
CA ALA A 65 10.61 -9.28 -10.71
C ALA A 65 10.75 -9.76 -9.24
N GLN A 66 11.30 -8.92 -8.38
CA GLN A 66 11.42 -9.16 -6.93
C GLN A 66 10.22 -8.59 -6.15
N ASP A 67 9.19 -8.05 -6.82
CA ASP A 67 7.99 -7.44 -6.21
C ASP A 67 8.29 -6.32 -5.18
N LYS A 68 9.46 -5.68 -5.28
CA LYS A 68 9.87 -4.59 -4.37
C LYS A 68 9.22 -3.26 -4.66
N VAL A 69 8.63 -3.12 -5.84
CA VAL A 69 8.01 -1.90 -6.35
C VAL A 69 6.65 -2.24 -6.96
N ALA A 70 5.66 -1.38 -6.72
CA ALA A 70 4.34 -1.53 -7.32
C ALA A 70 4.43 -1.37 -8.84
N HIS A 71 4.07 -2.42 -9.57
CA HIS A 71 4.15 -2.47 -11.02
C HIS A 71 2.96 -3.23 -11.62
N VAL A 72 2.67 -2.95 -12.89
CA VAL A 72 1.61 -3.57 -13.68
C VAL A 72 2.19 -4.01 -15.03
N ARG A 73 1.82 -5.21 -15.47
CA ARG A 73 2.13 -5.71 -16.82
C ARG A 73 0.97 -5.39 -17.75
N ALA A 74 1.20 -4.54 -18.75
CA ALA A 74 0.19 -4.08 -19.68
C ALA A 74 0.00 -5.07 -20.86
N GLY A 75 -0.61 -6.23 -20.61
CA GLY A 75 -0.89 -7.26 -21.62
C GLY A 75 -0.61 -8.71 -21.16
N ALA A 76 -0.96 -9.68 -22.01
CA ALA A 76 -0.77 -11.10 -21.74
C ALA A 76 0.52 -11.64 -22.40
N GLY A 77 1.54 -11.94 -21.60
CA GLY A 77 2.80 -12.52 -22.08
C GLY A 77 4.04 -12.18 -21.26
N ARG A 78 5.16 -12.83 -21.58
CA ARG A 78 6.44 -12.68 -20.87
C ARG A 78 7.15 -11.34 -21.17
N ASN A 79 7.05 -10.87 -22.40
CA ASN A 79 7.76 -9.67 -22.92
C ASN A 79 6.87 -8.41 -22.98
N VAL A 80 5.84 -8.39 -22.15
CA VAL A 80 4.87 -7.31 -22.11
C VAL A 80 5.49 -6.05 -21.48
N LYS A 81 4.95 -4.88 -21.83
CA LYS A 81 5.34 -3.60 -21.21
C LYS A 81 5.08 -3.64 -19.70
N ILE A 82 6.08 -3.20 -18.94
CA ILE A 82 6.00 -3.05 -17.49
C ILE A 82 5.83 -1.56 -17.21
N LEU A 83 4.79 -1.24 -16.46
CA LEU A 83 4.52 0.08 -15.93
C LEU A 83 4.77 0.05 -14.43
N VAL A 84 5.57 0.98 -13.92
CA VAL A 84 5.95 1.08 -12.51
C VAL A 84 5.38 2.38 -11.95
N SER A 85 4.83 2.34 -10.73
CA SER A 85 4.39 3.56 -10.07
C SER A 85 5.60 4.41 -9.67
N LYS A 86 5.64 5.66 -10.14
CA LYS A 86 6.70 6.63 -9.80
C LYS A 86 6.86 6.77 -8.29
N VAL A 87 5.74 6.88 -7.58
CA VAL A 87 5.71 7.08 -6.13
C VAL A 87 6.36 5.89 -5.41
N SER A 88 6.03 4.67 -5.82
CA SER A 88 6.59 3.46 -5.20
C SER A 88 8.08 3.33 -5.48
N LEU A 89 8.55 3.71 -6.67
CA LEU A 89 9.97 3.67 -7.01
C LEU A 89 10.77 4.67 -6.18
N LEU A 90 10.30 5.93 -6.09
CA LEU A 90 10.94 6.97 -5.29
C LEU A 90 10.96 6.63 -3.79
N LYS A 91 9.87 6.01 -3.28
CA LYS A 91 9.81 5.50 -1.91
C LYS A 91 10.85 4.40 -1.66
N TYR A 92 10.98 3.43 -2.57
CA TYR A 92 11.96 2.36 -2.45
C TYR A 92 13.40 2.88 -2.44
N LEU A 93 13.68 3.92 -3.20
CA LEU A 93 15.00 4.56 -3.24
C LEU A 93 15.26 5.52 -2.06
N GLY A 94 14.26 5.77 -1.20
CA GLY A 94 14.39 6.70 -0.07
C GLY A 94 14.44 8.18 -0.48
N ILE A 95 14.02 8.52 -1.70
CA ILE A 95 14.06 9.89 -2.25
C ILE A 95 12.79 10.68 -1.89
N ALA A 96 11.66 9.99 -1.70
CA ALA A 96 10.40 10.61 -1.32
C ALA A 96 9.75 9.85 -0.14
N GLY A 97 9.64 10.52 1.00
CA GLY A 97 8.82 10.15 2.15
C GLY A 97 7.51 10.93 2.14
#